data_AF-A0A2V9Y7H0-F1
#
_entry.id   AF-A0A2V9Y7H0-F1
#
_cell.length_a   1.000
_cell.length_b   1.000
_cell.length_c   1.000
_cell.angle_alpha   90.00
_cell.angle_beta   90.00
_cell.angle_gamma   90.00
#
_symmetry.space_group_name_H-M   'P 1'
#
loop_
_entity.id
_entity.type
_entity.pdbx_description
1 polymer ?
#
loop_
_entity_poly.entity_id
_entity_poly.type
_entity_poly.pdbx_seq_one_letter_code
_entity_poly.pdbx_strand_id
1 'polypeptide(L)'
;MRGFFAFCVASGWLQTNPAKALKAPSVRHIPTLPYNAAEWEKIVWALDAYKEIHRQSPMKMCQKLRALALLMRYSGIRISDAVSLTQDRIDKKGRLFLYQAKTGEPVWIPLPKLVLEALTICDDGNTHYFWSGLGKLKT
;
A
#
# COMPACT_ATOMS: atom_id res chain seq x y z
N MET A 1 -8.03 27.47 -1.33
CA MET A 1 -8.47 28.88 -1.35
C MET A 1 -7.78 29.75 -2.41
N ARG A 2 -6.45 29.87 -2.46
CA ARG A 2 -5.78 30.72 -3.49
C ARG A 2 -6.10 30.31 -4.94
N GLY A 3 -6.11 29.01 -5.25
CA GLY A 3 -6.47 28.50 -6.57
C GLY A 3 -7.93 28.76 -6.95
N PHE A 4 -8.86 28.63 -6.00
CA PHE A 4 -10.28 28.94 -6.21
C PHE A 4 -10.50 30.41 -6.56
N PHE A 5 -9.92 31.35 -5.79
CA PHE A 5 -10.06 32.78 -6.10
C PHE A 5 -9.29 33.20 -7.36
N ALA A 6 -8.19 32.51 -7.71
CA ALA A 6 -7.54 32.72 -9.00
C ALA A 6 -8.46 32.33 -10.17
N PHE A 7 -9.19 31.22 -10.04
CA PHE A 7 -10.24 30.84 -10.99
C PHE A 7 -11.35 31.90 -11.05
N CYS A 8 -11.87 32.38 -9.92
CA CYS A 8 -12.93 33.41 -9.92
C CYS A 8 -12.48 34.73 -10.57
N VAL A 9 -11.21 35.12 -10.43
CA VAL A 9 -10.65 36.29 -11.12
C VAL A 9 -10.52 36.03 -12.62
N ALA A 10 -10.01 34.86 -13.03
CA ALA A 10 -9.91 34.49 -14.44
C ALA A 10 -11.28 34.40 -15.13
N SER A 11 -12.31 33.98 -14.39
CA SER A 11 -13.71 33.93 -14.84
C SER A 11 -14.43 35.30 -14.77
N GLY A 12 -13.75 36.36 -14.32
CA GLY A 12 -14.31 37.71 -14.22
C GLY A 12 -15.31 37.93 -13.08
N TRP A 13 -15.47 36.96 -12.17
CA TRP A 13 -16.41 37.06 -11.04
C TRP A 13 -15.86 37.88 -9.87
N LEU A 14 -14.54 38.00 -9.81
CA LEU A 14 -13.82 38.82 -8.84
C LEU A 14 -12.77 39.66 -9.55
N GLN A 15 -12.55 40.87 -9.06
CA GLN A 15 -11.51 41.76 -9.60
C GLN A 15 -10.11 41.42 -9.05
N THR A 16 -10.04 40.91 -7.82
CA THR A 16 -8.77 40.59 -7.15
C THR A 16 -8.87 39.31 -6.34
N ASN A 17 -7.71 38.70 -6.04
CA ASN A 17 -7.62 37.48 -5.25
C ASN A 17 -7.36 37.81 -3.77
N PRO A 18 -8.37 37.74 -2.88
CA PRO A 18 -8.21 38.11 -1.47
C PRO A 18 -7.28 37.17 -0.70
N ALA A 19 -7.11 35.92 -1.15
CA ALA A 19 -6.22 34.95 -0.49
C ALA A 19 -4.73 35.15 -0.83
N LYS A 20 -4.39 36.10 -1.69
CA LYS A 20 -3.00 36.39 -2.08
C LYS A 20 -2.21 37.03 -0.93
N ALA A 21 -2.87 37.83 -0.08
CA ALA A 21 -2.26 38.49 1.07
C ALA A 21 -2.07 37.57 2.29
N LEU A 22 -2.80 36.44 2.35
CA LEU A 22 -2.70 35.49 3.46
C LEU A 22 -1.39 34.71 3.36
N LYS A 23 -0.53 34.72 4.37
CA LYS A 23 0.65 33.84 4.42
C LYS A 23 0.20 32.38 4.54
N ALA A 24 0.83 31.48 3.79
CA ALA A 24 0.54 30.05 3.93
C ALA A 24 0.94 29.58 5.35
N PRO A 25 0.14 28.73 6.00
CA PRO A 25 0.52 28.16 7.28
C PRO A 25 1.82 27.38 7.12
N SER A 26 2.79 27.67 7.98
CA SER A 26 4.05 26.94 8.02
C SER A 26 3.86 25.67 8.83
N VAL A 27 3.63 24.55 8.15
CA VAL A 27 3.54 23.24 8.80
C VAL A 27 4.92 22.61 8.79
N ARG A 28 5.46 22.31 9.99
CA ARG A 28 6.67 21.50 10.11
C ARG A 28 6.29 20.03 9.85
N HIS A 29 6.51 19.57 8.64
CA HIS A 29 6.28 18.17 8.30
C HIS A 29 7.45 17.33 8.83
N ILE A 30 7.17 16.50 9.83
CA ILE A 30 8.12 15.47 10.28
C ILE A 30 7.88 14.25 9.37
N PRO A 31 8.86 13.84 8.56
CA PRO A 31 8.68 12.70 7.67
C PRO A 31 8.49 11.43 8.49
N THR A 32 7.57 10.57 8.04
CA THR A 32 7.47 9.20 8.55
C THR A 32 8.76 8.46 8.18
N LEU A 33 9.50 8.01 9.19
CA LEU A 33 10.73 7.25 8.98
C LEU A 33 10.40 5.77 8.70
N PRO A 34 11.23 5.06 7.92
CA PRO A 34 11.08 3.63 7.76
C PRO A 34 11.35 2.91 9.10
N TYR A 35 10.72 1.77 9.30
CA TYR A 35 10.99 0.92 10.45
C TYR A 35 12.45 0.51 10.49
N ASN A 36 13.07 0.64 11.66
CA ASN A 36 14.40 0.12 11.91
C ASN A 36 14.37 -1.41 12.10
N ALA A 37 15.55 -2.04 12.20
CA ALA A 37 15.67 -3.49 12.31
C ALA A 37 14.96 -4.07 13.55
N ALA A 38 15.07 -3.41 14.71
CA ALA A 38 14.44 -3.84 15.95
C ALA A 38 12.92 -3.69 15.93
N GLU A 39 12.41 -2.63 15.29
CA GLU A 39 10.96 -2.47 15.05
C GLU A 39 10.43 -3.53 14.10
N TRP A 40 11.18 -3.83 13.04
CA TRP A 40 10.82 -4.89 12.11
C TRP A 40 10.79 -6.27 12.78
N GLU A 41 11.77 -6.57 13.63
CA GLU A 41 11.79 -7.81 14.41
C GLU A 41 10.55 -7.94 15.30
N LYS A 42 10.15 -6.86 15.98
CA LYS A 42 8.90 -6.84 16.79
C LYS A 42 7.66 -7.09 15.94
N ILE A 43 7.59 -6.55 14.72
CA ILE A 43 6.48 -6.80 13.80
C ILE A 43 6.44 -8.28 13.41
N VAL A 44 7.57 -8.86 13.03
CA VAL A 44 7.66 -10.29 12.65
C VAL A 44 7.29 -11.18 13.83
N TRP A 45 7.80 -10.90 15.02
CA TRP A 45 7.46 -11.62 16.24
C TRP A 45 5.95 -11.55 16.54
N ALA A 46 5.33 -10.38 16.40
CA ALA A 46 3.90 -10.21 16.60
C ALA A 46 3.07 -11.02 15.58
N LEU A 47 3.54 -11.15 14.33
CA LEU A 47 2.91 -12.00 13.33
C LEU A 47 2.99 -13.49 13.69
N ASP A 48 4.10 -13.93 14.27
CA ASP A 48 4.28 -15.31 14.74
C ASP A 48 3.43 -15.60 15.99
N ALA A 49 3.36 -14.65 16.93
CA ALA A 49 2.53 -14.76 18.13
C ALA A 49 1.02 -14.56 17.87
N TYR A 50 0.63 -14.08 16.69
CA TYR A 50 -0.76 -13.69 16.40
C TYR A 50 -1.77 -14.81 16.67
N LYS A 51 -1.43 -16.05 16.30
CA LYS A 51 -2.33 -17.21 16.51
C LYS A 51 -2.51 -17.57 17.98
N GLU A 52 -1.48 -17.39 18.81
CA GLU A 52 -1.54 -17.65 20.25
C GLU A 52 -2.45 -16.66 20.97
N ILE A 53 -2.45 -15.41 20.51
CA ILE A 53 -3.30 -14.32 21.02
C ILE A 53 -4.73 -14.46 20.46
N HIS A 54 -4.86 -14.70 19.16
CA HIS A 54 -6.14 -14.82 18.45
C HIS A 54 -6.43 -16.28 18.09
N ARG A 55 -6.67 -17.11 19.11
CA ARG A 55 -6.87 -18.56 18.96
C ARG A 55 -8.02 -18.94 18.02
N GLN A 56 -9.03 -18.09 17.88
CA GLN A 56 -10.17 -18.31 16.98
C GLN A 56 -9.85 -18.03 15.52
N SER A 57 -8.79 -17.27 15.22
CA SER A 57 -8.42 -16.95 13.84
C SER A 57 -7.98 -18.21 13.08
N PRO A 58 -8.46 -18.45 11.85
CA PRO A 58 -7.99 -19.56 11.04
C PRO A 58 -6.47 -19.48 10.80
N MET A 59 -5.78 -20.62 10.79
CA MET A 59 -4.33 -20.66 10.50
C MET A 59 -4.00 -19.93 9.19
N LYS A 60 -4.87 -20.13 8.20
CA LYS A 60 -4.79 -19.51 6.89
C LYS A 60 -4.82 -17.98 6.92
N MET A 61 -5.62 -17.39 7.82
CA MET A 61 -5.64 -15.94 8.00
C MET A 61 -4.31 -15.44 8.57
N CYS A 62 -3.70 -16.19 9.50
CA CYS A 62 -2.40 -15.86 10.08
C CYS A 62 -1.30 -15.89 9.01
N GLN A 63 -1.31 -16.90 8.15
CA GLN A 63 -0.41 -17.01 7.00
C GLN A 63 -0.59 -15.85 6.01
N LYS A 64 -1.84 -15.50 5.68
CA LYS A 64 -2.15 -14.36 4.81
C LYS A 64 -1.69 -13.03 5.39
N LEU A 65 -1.86 -12.82 6.69
CA LEU A 65 -1.39 -11.62 7.37
C LEU A 65 0.13 -11.48 7.29
N ARG A 66 0.86 -12.58 7.52
CA ARG A 66 2.32 -12.62 7.39
C ARG A 66 2.76 -12.34 5.95
N ALA A 67 2.17 -13.02 4.97
CA ALA A 67 2.48 -12.83 3.56
C ALA A 67 2.21 -11.39 3.08
N LEU A 68 1.10 -10.79 3.51
CA LEU A 68 0.76 -9.39 3.20
C LEU A 68 1.81 -8.41 3.74
N ALA A 69 2.22 -8.58 5.01
CA ALA A 69 3.24 -7.74 5.62
C ALA A 69 4.60 -7.85 4.90
N LEU A 70 5.01 -9.08 4.54
CA LEU A 70 6.24 -9.33 3.80
C LEU A 70 6.18 -8.72 2.39
N LEU A 71 5.07 -8.93 1.67
CA LEU A 71 4.84 -8.34 0.35
C LEU A 71 4.99 -6.81 0.42
N MET A 72 4.29 -6.15 1.34
CA MET A 72 4.39 -4.69 1.48
C MET A 72 5.81 -4.22 1.83
N ARG A 73 6.49 -4.94 2.72
CA ARG A 73 7.86 -4.59 3.16
C ARG A 73 8.87 -4.61 2.01
N TYR A 74 8.79 -5.63 1.16
CA TYR A 74 9.80 -5.88 0.13
C TYR A 74 9.43 -5.34 -1.26
N SER A 75 8.16 -5.04 -1.53
CA SER A 75 7.72 -4.45 -2.81
C SER A 75 7.45 -2.95 -2.75
N GLY A 76 7.16 -2.40 -1.56
CA GLY A 76 6.85 -0.98 -1.40
C GLY A 76 5.53 -0.53 -2.04
N ILE A 77 4.64 -1.47 -2.40
CA ILE A 77 3.33 -1.15 -2.97
C ILE A 77 2.37 -0.61 -1.93
N ARG A 78 1.34 0.12 -2.37
CA ARG A 78 0.29 0.63 -1.49
C ARG A 78 -0.52 -0.52 -0.92
N ILE A 79 -1.03 -0.34 0.30
CA ILE A 79 -1.84 -1.36 0.98
C ILE A 79 -3.06 -1.79 0.16
N SER A 80 -3.71 -0.86 -0.55
CA SER A 80 -4.83 -1.17 -1.44
C SER A 80 -4.43 -2.14 -2.55
N ASP A 81 -3.28 -1.89 -3.17
CA ASP A 81 -2.74 -2.66 -4.29
C ASP A 81 -2.22 -4.02 -3.81
N ALA A 82 -1.69 -4.08 -2.58
CA ALA A 82 -1.28 -5.33 -1.94
C ALA A 82 -2.47 -6.24 -1.63
N VAL A 83 -3.55 -5.69 -1.05
CA VAL A 83 -4.75 -6.46 -0.70
C VAL A 83 -5.46 -6.97 -1.96
N SER A 84 -5.49 -6.19 -3.02
CA SER A 84 -6.07 -6.56 -4.32
C SER A 84 -5.10 -7.28 -5.25
N LEU A 85 -3.95 -7.76 -4.75
CA LEU A 85 -2.97 -8.44 -5.59
C LEU A 85 -3.54 -9.75 -6.16
N THR A 86 -3.46 -9.86 -7.48
CA THR A 86 -3.82 -11.06 -8.24
C THR A 86 -2.59 -11.88 -8.61
N GLN A 87 -2.79 -13.18 -8.83
CA GLN A 87 -1.69 -14.12 -9.12
C GLN A 87 -0.96 -13.83 -10.43
N ASP A 88 -1.67 -13.35 -11.45
CA ASP A 88 -1.12 -13.02 -12.77
C ASP A 88 -0.12 -11.85 -12.74
N ARG A 89 -0.09 -11.08 -11.65
CA ARG A 89 0.86 -9.98 -11.45
C ARG A 89 2.25 -10.46 -11.07
N ILE A 90 2.44 -11.74 -10.74
CA ILE A 90 3.74 -12.31 -10.44
C ILE A 90 4.16 -13.22 -11.60
N ASP A 91 5.28 -12.93 -12.23
CA ASP A 91 5.79 -13.76 -13.31
C ASP A 91 6.47 -15.03 -12.80
N LYS A 92 6.79 -15.94 -13.74
CA LYS A 92 7.51 -17.19 -13.44
C LYS A 92 8.91 -16.99 -12.87
N LYS A 93 9.46 -15.77 -12.94
CA LYS A 93 10.76 -15.39 -12.37
C LYS A 93 10.61 -14.80 -10.97
N GLY A 94 9.39 -14.75 -10.41
CA GLY A 94 9.11 -14.20 -9.09
C GLY A 94 9.15 -12.67 -9.04
N ARG A 95 8.85 -11.99 -10.15
CA ARG A 95 8.82 -10.53 -10.23
C ARG A 95 7.39 -10.02 -10.23
N LEU A 96 7.13 -9.01 -9.41
CA LEU A 96 5.86 -8.31 -9.34
C LEU A 96 5.77 -7.26 -10.46
N PHE A 97 4.69 -7.31 -11.23
CA PHE A 97 4.37 -6.35 -12.29
C PHE A 97 3.49 -5.21 -11.79
N LEU A 98 3.93 -3.97 -12.03
CA LEU A 98 3.22 -2.74 -11.62
C LEU A 98 3.22 -1.70 -12.74
N TYR A 99 2.30 -0.74 -12.65
CA TYR A 99 2.33 0.48 -13.43
C TYR A 99 2.68 1.67 -12.54
N GLN A 100 3.59 2.53 -12.99
CA GLN A 100 3.93 3.75 -12.28
C GLN A 100 2.76 4.73 -12.33
N ALA A 101 2.29 5.18 -11.16
CA ALA A 101 1.11 6.06 -11.07
C ALA A 101 1.26 7.40 -11.83
N LYS A 102 2.49 7.90 -11.99
CA LYS A 102 2.74 9.21 -12.61
C LYS A 102 2.97 9.12 -14.13
N THR A 103 3.79 8.17 -14.57
CA THR A 103 4.23 8.03 -15.97
C THR A 103 3.42 6.99 -16.74
N GLY A 104 2.73 6.08 -16.03
CA GLY A 104 2.06 4.93 -16.63
C GLY A 104 3.00 3.82 -17.09
N GLU A 105 4.31 3.95 -16.87
CA GLU A 105 5.28 2.98 -17.37
C GLU A 105 5.24 1.66 -16.59
N PRO A 106 5.40 0.51 -17.27
CA PRO A 106 5.46 -0.80 -16.64
C PRO A 106 6.79 -0.99 -15.87
N VAL A 107 6.70 -1.55 -14.66
CA VAL A 107 7.86 -1.86 -13.81
C VAL A 107 7.76 -3.29 -13.28
N TRP A 108 8.91 -3.95 -13.19
CA TRP A 108 9.07 -5.28 -12.61
C TRP A 108 9.93 -5.21 -11.36
N ILE A 109 9.37 -5.63 -10.22
CA ILE A 109 10.06 -5.66 -8.93
C ILE A 109 10.40 -7.11 -8.58
N PRO A 110 11.68 -7.50 -8.49
CA PRO A 110 12.04 -8.84 -8.05
C PRO A 110 11.65 -9.03 -6.59
N LEU A 111 10.83 -10.05 -6.30
CA LEU A 111 10.45 -10.38 -4.93
C LEU A 111 11.46 -11.36 -4.32
N PRO A 112 11.85 -11.17 -3.06
CA PRO A 112 12.68 -12.14 -2.34
C PRO A 112 11.97 -13.50 -2.22
N LYS A 113 12.77 -14.58 -2.16
CA LYS A 113 12.26 -15.95 -2.05
C LYS A 113 11.28 -16.14 -0.89
N LEU A 114 11.55 -15.54 0.26
CA LEU A 114 10.68 -15.62 1.45
C LEU A 114 9.27 -15.08 1.18
N VAL A 115 9.14 -14.06 0.31
CA VAL A 115 7.84 -13.46 -0.04
C VAL A 115 7.08 -14.41 -0.95
N LEU A 116 7.77 -14.98 -1.94
CA LEU A 116 7.20 -15.95 -2.87
C LEU A 116 6.70 -17.19 -2.13
N GLU A 117 7.52 -17.75 -1.23
CA GLU A 117 7.13 -18.89 -0.39
C GLU A 117 5.89 -18.58 0.46
N ALA A 118 5.85 -17.39 1.08
CA ALA A 118 4.70 -16.96 1.87
C ALA A 118 3.44 -16.79 1.02
N LEU A 119 3.55 -16.27 -0.20
CA LEU A 119 2.44 -16.13 -1.14
C LEU A 119 1.93 -17.48 -1.64
N THR A 120 2.83 -18.43 -1.92
CA THR A 120 2.45 -19.80 -2.33
C THR A 120 1.66 -20.51 -1.25
N ILE A 121 2.02 -20.34 0.04
CA ILE A 121 1.25 -20.91 1.16
C ILE A 121 -0.17 -20.32 1.22
N CYS A 122 -0.36 -19.08 0.77
CA CYS A 122 -1.64 -18.37 0.78
C CYS A 122 -2.48 -18.61 -0.48
N ASP A 123 -1.99 -19.41 -1.43
CA ASP A 123 -2.69 -19.70 -2.67
C ASP A 123 -3.85 -20.66 -2.42
N ASP A 124 -5.05 -20.18 -2.75
CA ASP A 124 -6.31 -20.87 -2.52
C ASP A 124 -6.98 -21.31 -3.82
N GLY A 125 -6.29 -21.17 -4.95
CA GLY A 125 -6.87 -21.27 -6.28
C GLY A 125 -7.77 -20.08 -6.65
N ASN A 126 -7.82 -19.05 -5.81
CA ASN A 126 -8.56 -17.82 -6.07
C ASN A 126 -7.71 -16.82 -6.85
N THR A 127 -8.35 -15.96 -7.66
CA THR A 127 -7.66 -14.93 -8.45
C THR A 127 -6.79 -14.00 -7.60
N HIS A 128 -7.24 -13.67 -6.39
CA HIS A 128 -6.55 -12.77 -5.46
C HIS A 128 -5.99 -13.56 -4.27
N TYR A 129 -4.82 -13.16 -3.77
CA TYR A 129 -4.22 -13.78 -2.59
C TYR A 129 -4.98 -13.46 -1.30
N PHE A 130 -5.36 -12.19 -1.12
CA PHE A 130 -5.84 -11.66 0.17
C PHE A 130 -7.30 -11.20 0.16
N TRP A 131 -7.97 -11.24 -0.98
CA TRP A 131 -9.29 -10.65 -1.15
C TRP A 131 -10.25 -11.59 -1.89
N SER A 132 -11.54 -11.47 -1.61
CA SER A 132 -12.57 -12.26 -2.29
C SER A 132 -13.06 -11.65 -3.60
N GLY A 133 -12.73 -10.38 -3.87
CA GLY A 133 -13.24 -9.64 -5.03
C GLY A 133 -14.70 -9.18 -4.92
N LEU A 134 -15.42 -9.59 -3.87
CA LEU A 134 -16.87 -9.30 -3.71
C LEU A 134 -17.15 -7.92 -3.09
N GLY A 135 -16.16 -7.30 -2.45
CA GLY A 135 -16.31 -5.99 -1.81
C GLY A 135 -16.01 -4.82 -2.75
N LYS A 136 -16.19 -3.58 -2.27
CA LYS A 136 -15.55 -2.41 -2.88
C LYS A 136 -14.26 -2.11 -2.12
N LEU A 137 -13.13 -2.04 -2.84
CA LEU A 137 -11.88 -1.53 -2.29
C LEU A 137 -12.05 -0.03 -2.01
N LYS A 138 -11.79 0.38 -0.76
CA LYS A 138 -11.58 1.79 -0.44
C LYS A 138 -10.13 2.12 -0.81
N THR A 139 -9.98 2.92 -1.85
CA THR A 139 -8.69 3.44 -2.33
C THR A 139 -8.53 4.90 -1.93
#